data_AF-A0A914U7X5-F1
#
_entry.id   AF-A0A914U7X5-F1
#
_cell.length_a   1.000
_cell.length_b   1.000
_cell.length_c   1.000
_cell.angle_alpha   90.00
_cell.angle_beta   90.00
_cell.angle_gamma   90.00
#
_symmetry.space_group_name_H-M   'P 1'
#
loop_
_entity.id
_entity.type
_entity.pdbx_description
1 polymer ?
#
loop_
_entity_poly.entity_id
_entity_poly.type
_entity_poly.pdbx_seq_one_letter_code
_entity_poly.pdbx_strand_id
1 'polypeptide(L)'
;MYFQHGEEDEKDKTLTDVAKIWLKSDPSFQWSPKRFLNISIDHILKNLPLFQKEVQCPILFNPSHPNYFSEVEKASKWKYNVSEAEFWKEIENDKNSGDICESIKTKYSFLTEPFSLEEYEYPIAYGMLVTKDIRQMTLMLSAFYQPQNAYCIAIDGKATDAFKNRMKIFQSCFPNIHVFIVNTNVSWCGQEIPKTVLSCVQKLNELNHAWKYFQYLSGVDLPLKTNLEMVRIFKALNGTFNANVYNLYPERYRKGGTPPLPILISSLSATFSRASANVISKHPLVYKLLKFLEKTYCPDESVWATIAGNPGCTLLFF
;
A
#
# COMPACT_ATOMS: atom_id res chain seq x y z
N MET A 1 -52.97 -10.92 -8.36
CA MET A 1 -53.80 -10.63 -7.17
C MET A 1 -52.89 -9.93 -6.17
N TYR A 2 -53.35 -8.82 -5.60
CA TYR A 2 -52.59 -7.81 -4.83
C TYR A 2 -52.15 -8.25 -3.41
N PHE A 3 -50.94 -7.81 -3.01
CA PHE A 3 -50.38 -7.32 -1.72
C PHE A 3 -50.72 -7.90 -0.32
N GLN A 4 -49.66 -8.11 0.49
CA GLN A 4 -49.29 -7.39 1.75
C GLN A 4 -47.92 -7.97 2.25
N HIS A 5 -46.79 -7.25 2.42
CA HIS A 5 -46.35 -6.21 3.38
C HIS A 5 -46.23 -6.62 4.86
N GLY A 6 -45.01 -6.45 5.42
CA GLY A 6 -44.59 -6.61 6.83
C GLY A 6 -43.77 -7.90 7.06
N GLU A 7 -42.57 -7.95 7.64
CA GLU A 7 -41.84 -7.03 8.53
C GLU A 7 -40.31 -7.12 8.29
N GLU A 8 -39.64 -5.95 8.35
CA GLU A 8 -38.19 -5.81 8.43
C GLU A 8 -37.71 -6.08 9.86
N ASP A 9 -36.95 -7.17 10.08
CA ASP A 9 -36.27 -7.44 11.34
C ASP A 9 -34.93 -6.69 11.43
N GLU A 10 -35.04 -5.47 11.95
CA GLU A 10 -34.21 -4.78 12.94
C GLU A 10 -32.89 -5.45 13.44
N LYS A 11 -31.87 -5.60 12.58
CA LYS A 11 -30.47 -5.86 13.04
C LYS A 11 -29.35 -5.09 12.34
N ASP A 12 -29.64 -4.13 11.46
CA ASP A 12 -28.59 -3.39 10.72
C ASP A 12 -28.33 -1.95 11.22
N LYS A 13 -28.92 -1.56 12.36
CA LYS A 13 -28.70 -0.21 12.96
C LYS A 13 -27.37 -0.07 13.72
N THR A 14 -26.62 -1.14 13.95
CA THR A 14 -25.42 -1.07 14.82
C THR A 14 -24.14 -0.65 14.09
N LEU A 15 -24.04 -0.73 12.76
CA LEU A 15 -22.82 -0.31 12.05
C LEU A 15 -22.72 1.21 11.89
N THR A 16 -23.85 1.89 11.69
CA THR A 16 -23.91 3.37 11.63
C THR A 16 -23.69 4.00 13.00
N ASP A 17 -24.06 3.31 14.08
CA ASP A 17 -23.90 3.84 15.44
C ASP A 17 -22.50 3.57 16.02
N VAL A 18 -21.79 2.52 15.60
CA VAL A 18 -20.37 2.32 15.96
C VAL A 18 -19.46 3.36 15.31
N ALA A 19 -19.78 3.81 14.09
CA ALA A 19 -19.09 4.94 13.46
C ALA A 19 -19.30 6.25 14.25
N LYS A 20 -20.49 6.45 14.84
CA LYS A 20 -20.78 7.60 15.73
C LYS A 20 -20.11 7.50 17.10
N ILE A 21 -19.84 6.29 17.60
CA ILE A 21 -19.17 6.07 18.89
C ILE A 21 -17.66 6.36 18.76
N TRP A 22 -17.05 6.05 17.62
CA TRP A 22 -15.66 6.41 17.32
C TRP A 22 -15.44 7.92 17.09
N LEU A 23 -16.47 8.64 16.64
CA LEU A 23 -16.45 10.10 16.52
C LEU A 23 -16.46 10.85 17.87
N LYS A 24 -16.58 10.15 19.01
CA LYS A 24 -16.65 10.77 20.35
C LYS A 24 -15.41 10.59 21.22
N SER A 25 -14.41 9.82 20.79
CA SER A 25 -13.23 9.51 21.61
C SER A 25 -12.00 10.40 21.38
N ASP A 26 -12.06 11.34 20.44
CA ASP A 26 -11.05 12.40 20.30
C ASP A 26 -11.72 13.78 20.42
N PRO A 27 -11.64 14.44 21.59
CA PRO A 27 -12.19 15.78 21.78
C PRO A 27 -11.51 16.87 20.92
N SER A 28 -10.40 16.56 20.25
CA SER A 28 -9.71 17.46 19.33
C SER A 28 -10.15 17.31 17.86
N PHE A 29 -10.88 16.24 17.51
CA PHE A 29 -11.39 16.02 16.16
C PHE A 29 -12.86 16.46 16.04
N GLN A 30 -13.08 17.77 15.93
CA GLN A 30 -14.36 18.31 15.53
C GLN A 30 -14.54 18.11 14.01
N TRP A 31 -15.37 17.14 13.61
CA TRP A 31 -15.79 16.99 12.21
C TRP A 31 -16.49 18.29 11.76
N SER A 32 -15.79 19.07 10.95
CA SER A 32 -16.33 20.25 10.29
C SER A 32 -16.43 19.96 8.79
N PRO A 33 -17.56 20.23 8.11
CA PRO A 33 -17.68 20.07 6.66
C PRO A 33 -16.80 21.01 5.82
N LYS A 34 -15.82 21.70 6.43
CA LYS A 34 -15.06 22.75 5.77
C LYS A 34 -13.75 22.20 5.21
N ARG A 35 -13.71 22.15 3.88
CA ARG A 35 -12.58 21.91 2.96
C ARG A 35 -12.18 20.46 2.71
N PHE A 36 -12.93 19.81 1.83
CA PHE A 36 -12.29 18.95 0.85
C PHE A 36 -11.34 19.79 -0.01
N LEU A 37 -10.09 19.36 -0.11
CA LEU A 37 -9.07 20.05 -0.89
C LEU A 37 -9.34 19.87 -2.38
N ASN A 38 -9.82 20.90 -3.06
CA ASN A 38 -9.84 20.93 -4.53
C ASN A 38 -8.44 21.31 -5.05
N ILE A 39 -7.47 20.42 -4.81
CA ILE A 39 -6.06 20.61 -5.18
C ILE A 39 -5.88 20.10 -6.61
N SER A 40 -5.49 20.98 -7.53
CA SER A 40 -5.01 20.56 -8.86
C SER A 40 -3.74 19.72 -8.69
N ILE A 41 -3.53 18.74 -9.59
CA ILE A 41 -2.25 18.02 -9.70
C ILE A 41 -1.08 19.00 -9.83
N ASP A 42 -1.29 20.17 -10.44
CA ASP A 42 -0.28 21.23 -10.55
C ASP A 42 0.14 21.79 -9.20
N HIS A 43 -0.75 21.83 -8.21
CA HIS A 43 -0.44 22.27 -6.86
C HIS A 43 0.40 21.22 -6.11
N ILE A 44 0.14 19.94 -6.33
CA ILE A 44 0.95 18.82 -5.79
C ILE A 44 2.35 18.84 -6.44
N LEU A 45 2.41 19.05 -7.75
CA LEU A 45 3.64 19.03 -8.53
C LEU A 45 4.46 20.33 -8.44
N LYS A 46 3.86 21.44 -7.98
CA LYS A 46 4.54 22.75 -7.85
C LYS A 46 5.84 22.66 -7.05
N ASN A 47 5.88 21.80 -6.04
CA ASN A 47 7.03 21.60 -5.16
C ASN A 47 7.99 20.51 -5.66
N LEU A 48 7.77 19.93 -6.84
CA LEU A 48 8.68 19.03 -7.56
C LEU A 48 9.33 19.77 -8.74
N PRO A 49 10.24 20.74 -8.49
CA PRO A 49 10.63 21.78 -9.43
C PRO A 49 11.44 21.33 -10.65
N LEU A 50 11.81 20.04 -10.76
CA LEU A 50 12.82 19.58 -11.73
C LEU A 50 12.25 18.90 -12.98
N PHE A 51 11.11 18.20 -12.89
CA PHE A 51 10.58 17.49 -14.07
C PHE A 51 9.84 18.43 -15.02
N GLN A 52 8.98 19.31 -14.49
CA GLN A 52 8.12 20.18 -15.31
C GLN A 52 8.87 21.26 -16.11
N LYS A 53 10.10 21.60 -15.71
CA LYS A 53 10.91 22.61 -16.42
C LYS A 53 11.51 22.06 -17.71
N GLU A 54 11.76 20.76 -17.78
CA GLU A 54 12.42 20.11 -18.91
C GLU A 54 11.47 19.26 -19.75
N VAL A 55 10.40 18.75 -19.12
CA VAL A 55 9.43 17.83 -19.74
C VAL A 55 7.99 18.31 -19.50
N GLN A 56 7.21 18.39 -20.58
CA GLN A 56 5.81 18.79 -20.57
C GLN A 56 4.89 17.56 -20.47
N CYS A 57 4.52 17.19 -19.23
CA CYS A 57 3.63 16.07 -18.97
C CYS A 57 2.35 16.06 -19.82
N PRO A 58 1.61 17.18 -20.00
CA PRO A 58 0.35 17.15 -20.77
C PRO A 58 0.53 16.66 -22.22
N ILE A 59 1.70 16.92 -22.83
CA ILE A 59 2.02 16.44 -24.17
C ILE A 59 2.28 14.92 -24.14
N LEU A 60 2.95 14.40 -23.12
CA LEU A 60 3.21 12.96 -22.98
C LEU A 60 1.93 12.12 -22.82
N PHE A 61 0.87 12.71 -22.28
CA PHE A 61 -0.44 12.06 -22.15
C PHE A 61 -1.35 12.26 -23.36
N ASN A 62 -0.88 12.91 -24.42
CA ASN A 62 -1.63 13.12 -25.66
C ASN A 62 -0.83 12.65 -26.88
N PRO A 63 -0.93 11.36 -27.27
CA PRO A 63 -0.21 10.81 -28.41
C PRO A 63 -0.53 11.50 -29.76
N SER A 64 -1.66 12.20 -29.86
CA SER A 64 -2.04 12.95 -31.05
C SER A 64 -1.42 14.34 -31.13
N HIS A 65 -0.75 14.81 -30.07
CA HIS A 65 -0.13 16.12 -30.05
C HIS A 65 1.08 16.20 -31.02
N PRO A 66 1.23 17.27 -31.82
CA PRO A 66 2.31 17.36 -32.83
C PRO A 66 3.73 17.15 -32.27
N ASN A 67 3.96 17.58 -31.03
CA ASN A 67 5.26 17.47 -30.36
C ASN A 67 5.44 16.18 -29.53
N TYR A 68 4.50 15.22 -29.57
CA TYR A 68 4.52 14.03 -28.72
C TYR A 68 5.87 13.29 -28.76
N PHE A 69 6.35 12.93 -29.96
CA PHE A 69 7.61 12.17 -30.10
C PHE A 69 8.84 12.94 -29.60
N SER A 70 8.89 14.26 -29.85
CA SER A 70 9.97 15.11 -29.34
C SER A 70 9.96 15.17 -27.81
N GLU A 71 8.76 15.22 -27.21
CA GLU A 71 8.62 15.27 -25.76
C GLU A 71 8.95 13.92 -25.10
N VAL A 72 8.57 12.79 -25.74
CA VAL A 72 9.00 11.45 -25.33
C VAL A 72 10.53 11.34 -25.36
N GLU A 73 11.19 11.87 -26.39
CA GLU A 73 12.64 11.87 -26.48
C GLU A 73 13.28 12.66 -25.33
N LYS A 74 12.78 13.86 -25.01
CA LYS A 74 13.24 14.64 -23.85
C LYS A 74 13.04 13.87 -22.54
N ALA A 75 11.86 13.31 -22.34
CA ALA A 75 11.54 12.53 -21.15
C ALA A 75 12.46 11.31 -20.99
N SER A 76 12.78 10.63 -22.10
CA SER A 76 13.67 9.46 -22.08
C SER A 76 15.12 9.78 -21.72
N LYS A 77 15.55 11.03 -21.96
CA LYS A 77 16.90 11.52 -21.64
C LYS A 77 16.99 12.17 -20.26
N TRP A 78 15.85 12.53 -19.66
CA TRP A 78 15.81 13.18 -18.36
C TRP A 78 16.35 12.25 -17.26
N LYS A 79 17.13 12.81 -16.33
CA LYS A 79 17.71 12.07 -15.21
C LYS A 79 17.55 12.85 -13.91
N TYR A 80 17.10 12.15 -12.87
CA TYR A 80 17.10 12.68 -11.51
C TYR A 80 18.48 12.47 -10.86
N ASN A 81 19.35 13.49 -10.94
CA ASN A 81 20.76 13.40 -10.54
C ASN A 81 21.04 13.78 -9.07
N VAL A 82 20.03 13.89 -8.21
CA VAL A 82 20.22 14.23 -6.79
C VAL A 82 20.50 12.96 -6.00
N SER A 83 21.64 12.83 -5.32
CA SER A 83 21.99 11.65 -4.50
C SER A 83 21.07 11.48 -3.29
N GLU A 84 21.03 10.28 -2.70
CA GLU A 84 20.23 10.01 -1.49
C GLU A 84 20.64 10.91 -0.32
N ALA A 85 21.94 11.18 -0.19
CA ALA A 85 22.47 12.04 0.86
C ALA A 85 22.12 13.51 0.62
N GLU A 86 22.22 14.00 -0.62
CA GLU A 86 21.83 15.37 -0.96
C GLU A 86 20.34 15.60 -0.74
N PHE A 87 19.50 14.68 -1.25
CA PHE A 87 18.05 14.75 -1.05
C PHE A 87 17.69 14.86 0.44
N TRP A 88 18.29 14.01 1.28
CA TRP A 88 17.99 14.03 2.71
C TRP A 88 18.52 15.29 3.39
N LYS A 89 19.71 15.77 3.02
CA LYS A 89 20.25 17.04 3.52
C LYS A 89 19.36 18.22 3.17
N GLU A 90 18.71 18.23 2.01
CA GLU A 90 17.79 19.31 1.67
C GLU A 90 16.54 19.32 2.56
N ILE A 91 16.11 18.16 3.07
CA ILE A 91 15.02 18.06 4.04
C ILE A 91 15.50 18.57 5.40
N GLU A 92 16.66 18.11 5.87
CA GLU A 92 17.21 18.49 7.18
C GLU A 92 17.53 19.99 7.28
N ASN A 93 17.90 20.62 6.18
CA ASN A 93 18.31 22.02 6.14
C ASN A 93 17.19 22.99 5.70
N ASP A 94 15.94 22.53 5.60
CA ASP A 94 14.83 23.40 5.22
C ASP A 94 14.52 24.40 6.34
N LYS A 95 15.10 25.60 6.20
CA LYS A 95 14.93 26.72 7.15
C LYS A 95 13.53 27.34 7.09
N ASN A 96 12.73 27.01 6.08
CA ASN A 96 11.38 27.56 5.93
C ASN A 96 10.32 26.74 6.66
N SER A 97 10.67 25.53 7.12
CA SER A 97 9.81 24.64 7.90
C SER A 97 10.19 24.66 9.38
N GLY A 98 9.21 24.59 10.27
CA GLY A 98 9.41 24.59 11.72
C GLY A 98 10.08 23.33 12.26
N ASP A 99 9.97 22.20 11.55
CA ASP A 99 10.70 20.95 11.81
C ASP A 99 10.82 20.06 10.55
N ILE A 100 11.53 18.94 10.70
CA ILE A 100 11.75 17.94 9.65
C ILE A 100 10.47 17.32 9.08
N CYS A 101 9.42 17.20 9.90
CA CYS A 101 8.16 16.62 9.48
C CYS A 101 7.35 17.59 8.62
N GLU A 102 7.39 18.88 8.97
CA GLU A 102 6.83 19.93 8.12
C GLU A 102 7.59 20.01 6.79
N SER A 103 8.93 19.90 6.76
CA SER A 103 9.69 19.86 5.51
C SER A 103 9.28 18.66 4.65
N ILE A 104 9.19 17.46 5.22
CA ILE A 104 8.78 16.26 4.49
C ILE A 104 7.37 16.44 3.91
N LYS A 105 6.42 16.93 4.71
CA LYS A 105 5.02 17.04 4.29
C LYS A 105 4.82 18.10 3.21
N THR A 106 5.40 19.29 3.39
CA THR A 106 5.19 20.43 2.49
C THR A 106 5.95 20.28 1.17
N LYS A 107 7.22 19.89 1.22
CA LYS A 107 8.08 19.79 0.04
C LYS A 107 7.64 18.69 -0.92
N TYR A 108 7.12 17.59 -0.41
CA TYR A 108 6.66 16.46 -1.22
C TYR A 108 5.14 16.33 -1.27
N SER A 109 4.42 17.37 -0.86
CA SER A 109 2.96 17.49 -1.00
C SER A 109 2.18 16.32 -0.39
N PHE A 110 2.61 15.83 0.78
CA PHE A 110 1.83 14.83 1.52
C PHE A 110 0.52 15.44 2.00
N LEU A 111 -0.55 14.73 1.72
CA LEU A 111 -1.90 15.15 2.10
C LEU A 111 -2.08 15.01 3.60
N THR A 112 -2.61 16.05 4.24
CA THR A 112 -2.91 16.03 5.68
C THR A 112 -4.38 15.74 5.96
N GLU A 113 -5.24 15.86 4.95
CA GLU A 113 -6.69 15.64 5.06
C GLU A 113 -7.21 14.78 3.90
N PRO A 114 -8.25 13.95 4.10
CA PRO A 114 -8.90 13.20 3.02
C PRO A 114 -9.54 14.13 1.96
N PHE A 115 -9.54 13.69 0.70
CA PHE A 115 -10.17 14.45 -0.38
C PHE A 115 -11.69 14.31 -0.46
N SER A 116 -12.27 13.25 0.11
CA SER A 116 -13.71 13.02 0.08
C SER A 116 -14.18 12.18 1.28
N LEU A 117 -15.46 12.30 1.62
CA LEU A 117 -16.10 11.43 2.61
C LEU A 117 -16.02 9.95 2.19
N GLU A 118 -16.16 9.68 0.89
CA GLU A 118 -16.07 8.33 0.34
C GLU A 118 -14.71 7.67 0.64
N GLU A 119 -13.63 8.44 0.51
CA GLU A 119 -12.28 7.95 0.82
C GLU A 119 -12.03 7.85 2.32
N TYR A 120 -12.56 8.77 3.12
CA TYR A 120 -12.46 8.73 4.59
C TYR A 120 -13.13 7.48 5.19
N GLU A 121 -14.31 7.11 4.70
CA GLU A 121 -15.09 5.97 5.21
C GLU A 121 -14.59 4.60 4.71
N TYR A 122 -13.71 4.59 3.69
CA TYR A 122 -13.16 3.37 3.10
C TYR A 122 -11.62 3.34 3.15
N PRO A 123 -11.01 3.32 4.34
CA PRO A 123 -9.57 3.34 4.46
C PRO A 123 -8.91 2.07 3.90
N ILE A 124 -7.81 2.24 3.17
CA ILE A 124 -7.02 1.18 2.56
C ILE A 124 -5.77 0.92 3.39
N ALA A 125 -5.35 -0.34 3.48
CA ALA A 125 -4.09 -0.75 4.07
C ALA A 125 -3.07 -1.14 3.00
N TYR A 126 -1.82 -0.70 3.17
CA TYR A 126 -0.71 -1.06 2.29
C TYR A 126 0.37 -1.77 3.07
N GLY A 127 0.90 -2.86 2.51
CA GLY A 127 2.11 -3.53 3.00
C GLY A 127 3.24 -3.35 2.01
N MET A 128 4.44 -3.06 2.50
CA MET A 128 5.63 -2.90 1.67
C MET A 128 6.84 -3.58 2.29
N LEU A 129 7.70 -4.16 1.44
CA LEU A 129 9.02 -4.62 1.80
C LEU A 129 10.06 -3.80 1.04
N VAL A 130 10.94 -3.12 1.77
CA VAL A 130 11.86 -2.12 1.21
C VAL A 130 13.28 -2.34 1.74
N THR A 131 14.28 -2.02 0.91
CA THR A 131 15.69 -2.26 1.25
C THR A 131 16.52 -0.97 1.22
N LYS A 132 16.21 -0.02 0.33
CA LYS A 132 17.08 1.14 0.10
C LYS A 132 16.31 2.33 -0.46
N ASP A 133 16.98 3.48 -0.39
CA ASP A 133 16.65 4.75 -1.03
C ASP A 133 15.44 5.49 -0.46
N ILE A 134 15.71 6.41 0.49
CA ILE A 134 14.66 7.26 1.07
C ILE A 134 13.99 8.17 0.04
N ARG A 135 14.67 8.50 -1.07
CA ARG A 135 14.12 9.38 -2.11
C ARG A 135 12.99 8.69 -2.83
N GLN A 136 13.26 7.47 -3.30
CA GLN A 136 12.26 6.61 -3.93
C GLN A 136 11.09 6.42 -2.97
N MET A 137 11.35 6.09 -1.70
CA MET A 137 10.28 5.88 -0.73
C MET A 137 9.42 7.13 -0.51
N THR A 138 10.05 8.30 -0.38
CA THR A 138 9.34 9.57 -0.16
C THR A 138 8.46 9.92 -1.36
N LEU A 139 9.01 9.84 -2.58
CA LEU A 139 8.28 10.15 -3.81
C LEU A 139 7.18 9.14 -4.11
N MET A 140 7.44 7.86 -3.85
CA MET A 140 6.47 6.79 -4.03
C MET A 140 5.32 6.96 -3.04
N LEU A 141 5.61 7.12 -1.75
CA LEU A 141 4.59 7.33 -0.72
C LEU A 141 3.80 8.61 -0.97
N SER A 142 4.42 9.71 -1.36
CA SER A 142 3.68 10.95 -1.62
C SER A 142 2.64 10.81 -2.74
N ALA A 143 2.84 9.88 -3.68
CA ALA A 143 1.91 9.64 -4.78
C ALA A 143 0.61 8.93 -4.36
N PHE A 144 0.60 8.16 -3.26
CA PHE A 144 -0.59 7.41 -2.81
C PHE A 144 -0.88 7.52 -1.30
N TYR A 145 -0.13 8.35 -0.57
CA TYR A 145 -0.37 8.59 0.84
C TYR A 145 -1.72 9.30 1.03
N GLN A 146 -2.48 8.81 2.02
CA GLN A 146 -3.70 9.43 2.50
C GLN A 146 -3.72 9.31 4.02
N PRO A 147 -4.17 10.35 4.74
CA PRO A 147 -4.13 10.39 6.20
C PRO A 147 -5.05 9.34 6.86
N GLN A 148 -6.13 8.95 6.20
CA GLN A 148 -7.06 7.93 6.68
C GLN A 148 -6.61 6.48 6.38
N ASN A 149 -5.66 6.27 5.48
CA ASN A 149 -5.18 4.93 5.12
C ASN A 149 -4.20 4.41 6.17
N ALA A 150 -3.85 3.12 6.13
CA ALA A 150 -2.84 2.52 7.01
C ALA A 150 -1.67 1.95 6.19
N TYR A 151 -0.45 2.13 6.68
CA TYR A 151 0.74 1.70 5.96
C TYR A 151 1.64 0.88 6.87
N CYS A 152 2.07 -0.27 6.38
CA CYS A 152 3.09 -1.09 7.00
C CYS A 152 4.30 -1.19 6.09
N ILE A 153 5.47 -0.84 6.62
CA ILE A 153 6.74 -0.86 5.89
C ILE A 153 7.73 -1.75 6.65
N ALA A 154 8.00 -2.91 6.08
CA ALA A 154 9.06 -3.79 6.53
C ALA A 154 10.39 -3.37 5.86
N ILE A 155 11.40 -3.09 6.66
CA ILE A 155 12.76 -2.77 6.20
C ILE A 155 13.63 -4.01 6.29
N ASP A 156 14.23 -4.38 5.16
CA ASP A 156 15.22 -5.45 5.05
C ASP A 156 16.35 -5.29 6.07
N GLY A 157 16.74 -6.37 6.74
CA GLY A 157 17.82 -6.38 7.74
C GLY A 157 19.16 -5.92 7.15
N LYS A 158 19.38 -6.13 5.85
CA LYS A 158 20.60 -5.72 5.15
C LYS A 158 20.63 -4.24 4.77
N ALA A 159 19.55 -3.49 5.00
CA ALA A 159 19.52 -2.05 4.72
C ALA A 159 20.56 -1.31 5.57
N THR A 160 21.09 -0.21 5.03
CA THR A 160 22.08 0.62 5.73
C THR A 160 21.47 1.28 6.97
N ASP A 161 22.28 1.52 7.99
CA ASP A 161 21.82 2.20 9.20
C ASP A 161 21.33 3.62 8.91
N ALA A 162 21.94 4.30 7.93
CA ALA A 162 21.47 5.59 7.44
C ALA A 162 20.02 5.49 6.94
N PHE A 163 19.72 4.53 6.06
CA PHE A 163 18.35 4.35 5.55
C PHE A 163 17.36 3.97 6.67
N LYS A 164 17.74 3.04 7.55
CA LYS A 164 16.92 2.63 8.71
C LYS A 164 16.58 3.81 9.61
N ASN A 165 17.55 4.66 9.93
CA ASN A 165 17.36 5.84 10.77
C ASN A 165 16.45 6.88 10.10
N ARG A 166 16.64 7.13 8.80
CA ARG A 166 15.79 8.04 8.02
C ARG A 166 14.33 7.56 7.98
N MET A 167 14.10 6.27 7.79
CA MET A 167 12.76 5.71 7.81
C MET A 167 12.10 5.79 9.20
N LYS A 168 12.87 5.68 10.30
CA LYS A 168 12.34 5.91 11.65
C LYS A 168 11.90 7.36 11.86
N ILE A 169 12.70 8.32 11.39
CA ILE A 169 12.33 9.74 11.39
C ILE A 169 11.08 9.96 10.54
N PHE A 170 11.06 9.41 9.33
CA PHE A 170 9.91 9.50 8.43
C PHE A 170 8.63 8.96 9.09
N GLN A 171 8.71 7.80 9.74
CA GLN A 171 7.58 7.23 10.51
C GLN A 171 7.07 8.20 11.58
N SER A 172 7.96 8.88 12.31
CA SER A 172 7.55 9.82 13.37
C SER A 172 6.70 10.98 12.87
N CYS A 173 6.76 11.28 11.56
CA CYS A 173 6.00 12.34 10.93
C CYS A 173 4.57 11.94 10.53
N PHE A 174 4.26 10.65 10.47
CA PHE A 174 2.99 10.12 9.98
C PHE A 174 2.41 9.09 10.96
N PRO A 175 1.30 9.39 11.65
CA PRO A 175 0.77 8.52 12.70
C PRO A 175 0.22 7.17 12.18
N ASN A 176 -0.09 7.11 10.88
CA ASN A 176 -0.66 5.95 10.19
C ASN A 176 0.38 5.13 9.38
N ILE A 177 1.67 5.47 9.50
CA ILE A 177 2.77 4.69 8.93
C ILE A 177 3.47 3.91 10.05
N HIS A 178 3.61 2.60 9.87
CA HIS A 178 4.24 1.70 10.81
C HIS A 178 5.43 1.01 10.16
N VAL A 179 6.62 1.31 10.65
CA VAL A 179 7.89 0.78 10.17
C VAL A 179 8.41 -0.26 11.16
N PHE A 180 8.97 -1.34 10.65
CA PHE A 180 9.80 -2.25 11.45
C PHE A 180 10.93 -2.83 10.62
N ILE A 181 12.00 -3.24 11.29
CA ILE A 181 13.16 -3.85 10.64
C ILE A 181 13.04 -5.35 10.80
N VAL A 182 13.21 -6.10 9.71
CA VAL A 182 13.30 -7.56 9.79
C VAL A 182 14.71 -7.99 10.16
N ASN A 183 14.82 -9.05 10.98
CA ASN A 183 16.12 -9.56 11.43
C ASN A 183 16.86 -10.37 10.36
N THR A 184 16.25 -10.60 9.20
CA THR A 184 16.79 -11.42 8.11
C THR A 184 17.15 -10.57 6.91
N ASN A 185 18.24 -10.93 6.24
CA ASN A 185 18.60 -10.33 4.96
C ASN A 185 17.72 -10.93 3.87
N VAL A 186 16.90 -10.10 3.24
CA VAL A 186 16.00 -10.57 2.19
C VAL A 186 16.80 -10.74 0.91
N SER A 187 16.74 -11.92 0.31
CA SER A 187 17.34 -12.19 -1.01
C SER A 187 16.28 -12.13 -2.11
N TRP A 188 16.68 -11.85 -3.35
CA TRP A 188 15.77 -11.95 -4.49
C TRP A 188 15.28 -13.39 -4.60
N CYS A 189 13.95 -13.59 -4.75
CA CYS A 189 13.32 -14.90 -4.64
C CYS A 189 13.58 -15.64 -3.31
N GLY A 190 13.87 -14.89 -2.24
CA GLY A 190 14.15 -15.42 -0.92
C GLY A 190 12.90 -15.85 -0.16
N GLN A 191 13.03 -16.91 0.63
CA GLN A 191 12.01 -17.42 1.56
C GLN A 191 11.60 -16.43 2.65
N GLU A 192 12.39 -15.38 2.87
CA GLU A 192 12.14 -14.33 3.85
C GLU A 192 11.01 -13.40 3.39
N ILE A 193 10.81 -13.25 2.07
CA ILE A 193 9.84 -12.31 1.49
C ILE A 193 8.42 -12.57 2.00
N PRO A 194 7.84 -13.78 1.84
CA PRO A 194 6.43 -13.97 2.16
C PRO A 194 6.15 -13.88 3.65
N LYS A 195 7.08 -14.36 4.48
CA LYS A 195 7.02 -14.22 5.94
C LYS A 195 7.03 -12.75 6.35
N THR A 196 7.90 -11.96 5.72
CA THR A 196 8.01 -10.52 6.00
C THR A 196 6.73 -9.78 5.63
N VAL A 197 6.13 -10.08 4.48
CA VAL A 197 4.87 -9.46 4.07
C VAL A 197 3.72 -9.91 4.98
N LEU A 198 3.68 -11.19 5.38
CA LEU A 198 2.70 -11.67 6.36
C LEU A 198 2.82 -10.96 7.71
N SER A 199 4.04 -10.64 8.17
CA SER A 199 4.25 -9.83 9.37
C SER A 199 3.66 -8.42 9.23
N CYS A 200 3.63 -7.86 8.02
CA CYS A 200 2.92 -6.61 7.79
C CYS A 200 1.40 -6.75 7.91
N VAL A 201 0.83 -7.83 7.35
CA VAL A 201 -0.60 -8.13 7.48
C VAL A 201 -0.98 -8.28 8.97
N GLN A 202 -0.16 -8.98 9.75
CA GLN A 202 -0.34 -9.15 11.20
C GLN A 202 -0.35 -7.81 11.93
N LYS A 203 0.69 -6.98 11.72
CA LYS A 203 0.78 -5.65 12.32
C LYS A 203 -0.42 -4.79 11.99
N LEU A 204 -0.84 -4.76 10.72
CA LEU A 204 -2.02 -3.99 10.29
C LEU A 204 -3.33 -4.50 10.95
N ASN A 205 -3.46 -5.82 11.16
CA ASN A 205 -4.62 -6.40 11.85
C ASN A 205 -4.65 -6.04 13.34
N GLU A 206 -3.49 -5.85 13.98
CA GLU A 206 -3.36 -5.46 15.39
C GLU A 206 -3.68 -3.99 15.64
N LEU A 207 -3.62 -3.15 14.60
CA LEU A 207 -3.97 -1.74 14.73
C LEU A 207 -5.45 -1.57 15.05
N ASN A 208 -5.73 -0.63 15.95
CA ASN A 208 -7.07 -0.13 16.20
C ASN A 208 -7.50 0.83 15.07
N HIS A 209 -7.52 0.33 13.84
CA HIS A 209 -7.76 1.08 12.61
C HIS A 209 -8.81 0.36 11.76
N ALA A 210 -9.74 1.08 11.13
CA ALA A 210 -10.91 0.50 10.46
C ALA A 210 -10.70 0.18 8.96
N TRP A 211 -9.46 -0.10 8.54
CA TRP A 211 -9.13 -0.35 7.13
C TRP A 211 -9.93 -1.52 6.55
N LYS A 212 -10.19 -1.49 5.24
CA LYS A 212 -11.14 -2.38 4.56
C LYS A 212 -10.46 -3.41 3.68
N TYR A 213 -9.41 -3.00 2.98
CA TYR A 213 -8.68 -3.81 2.02
C TYR A 213 -7.18 -3.62 2.19
N PHE A 214 -6.44 -4.70 1.96
CA PHE A 214 -4.99 -4.73 1.96
C PHE A 214 -4.48 -4.80 0.52
N GLN A 215 -3.40 -4.06 0.23
CA GLN A 215 -2.64 -4.12 -1.01
C GLN A 215 -1.16 -4.33 -0.68
N TYR A 216 -0.55 -5.36 -1.25
CA TYR A 216 0.90 -5.53 -1.18
C TYR A 216 1.60 -4.81 -2.34
N LEU A 217 2.63 -4.02 -2.00
CA LEU A 217 3.48 -3.28 -2.93
C LEU A 217 4.96 -3.61 -2.73
N SER A 218 5.74 -3.56 -3.80
CA SER A 218 7.20 -3.52 -3.76
C SER A 218 7.72 -2.09 -3.50
N GLY A 219 8.99 -1.95 -3.15
CA GLY A 219 9.63 -0.63 -2.98
C GLY A 219 9.86 0.17 -4.27
N VAL A 220 9.40 -0.33 -5.42
CA VAL A 220 9.55 0.32 -6.73
C VAL A 220 8.22 0.43 -7.51
N ASP A 221 7.09 0.11 -6.86
CA ASP A 221 5.77 0.21 -7.49
C ASP A 221 5.30 1.66 -7.54
N LEU A 222 4.44 2.01 -8.51
CA LEU A 222 3.80 3.33 -8.58
C LEU A 222 2.31 3.19 -8.87
N PRO A 223 1.46 4.04 -8.27
CA PRO A 223 0.03 4.00 -8.51
C PRO A 223 -0.32 4.47 -9.93
N LEU A 224 -1.23 3.75 -10.60
CA LEU A 224 -1.85 4.14 -11.88
C LEU A 224 -3.30 4.60 -11.71
N LYS A 225 -3.75 4.70 -10.47
CA LYS A 225 -5.11 5.07 -10.07
C LYS A 225 -5.01 5.97 -8.85
N THR A 226 -5.89 6.96 -8.81
CA THR A 226 -6.08 7.81 -7.63
C THR A 226 -6.60 6.99 -6.45
N ASN A 227 -6.50 7.52 -5.23
CA ASN A 227 -7.03 6.84 -4.06
C ASN A 227 -8.55 6.61 -4.15
N LEU A 228 -9.33 7.59 -4.65
CA LEU A 228 -10.76 7.43 -4.90
C LEU A 228 -11.08 6.30 -5.90
N GLU A 229 -10.32 6.19 -7.00
CA GLU A 229 -10.48 5.07 -7.93
C GLU A 229 -10.15 3.73 -7.27
N MET A 230 -9.08 3.67 -6.47
CA MET A 230 -8.72 2.47 -5.70
C MET A 230 -9.83 2.08 -4.71
N VAL A 231 -10.40 3.04 -3.98
CA VAL A 231 -11.54 2.83 -3.09
C VAL A 231 -12.71 2.20 -3.84
N ARG A 232 -13.07 2.75 -5.01
CA ARG A 232 -14.19 2.25 -5.81
C ARG A 232 -13.90 0.86 -6.40
N ILE A 233 -12.68 0.60 -6.86
CA ILE A 233 -12.25 -0.73 -7.31
C ILE A 233 -12.39 -1.73 -6.15
N PHE A 234 -11.90 -1.40 -4.96
CA PHE A 234 -11.94 -2.31 -3.81
C PHE A 234 -13.34 -2.52 -3.25
N LYS A 235 -14.23 -1.52 -3.34
CA LYS A 235 -15.67 -1.71 -3.10
C LYS A 235 -16.27 -2.68 -4.11
N ALA A 236 -15.94 -2.54 -5.39
CA ALA A 236 -16.42 -3.42 -6.45
C ALA A 236 -15.90 -4.87 -6.31
N LEU A 237 -14.72 -5.07 -5.70
CA LEU A 237 -14.23 -6.40 -5.34
C LEU A 237 -15.07 -7.07 -4.23
N ASN A 238 -15.87 -6.33 -3.46
CA ASN A 238 -16.88 -6.86 -2.54
C ASN A 238 -16.43 -8.04 -1.65
N GLY A 239 -15.33 -7.87 -0.91
CA GLY A 239 -14.77 -8.90 -0.03
C GLY A 239 -13.85 -9.93 -0.71
N THR A 240 -13.83 -10.01 -2.04
CA THR A 240 -13.05 -11.00 -2.79
C THR A 240 -11.53 -10.77 -2.71
N PHE A 241 -10.79 -11.84 -3.01
CA PHE A 241 -9.33 -11.85 -3.14
C PHE A 241 -8.96 -11.64 -4.62
N ASN A 242 -8.05 -10.71 -4.89
CA ASN A 242 -7.50 -10.48 -6.22
C ASN A 242 -5.99 -10.80 -6.22
N ALA A 243 -5.61 -11.77 -7.06
CA ALA A 243 -4.24 -12.09 -7.39
C ALA A 243 -4.18 -12.71 -8.79
N ASN A 244 -3.03 -12.58 -9.45
CA ASN A 244 -2.78 -13.25 -10.71
C ASN A 244 -2.66 -14.77 -10.49
N VAL A 245 -3.07 -15.55 -11.49
CA VAL A 245 -2.84 -17.00 -11.52
C VAL A 245 -2.12 -17.34 -12.82
N TYR A 246 -0.99 -18.03 -12.70
CA TYR A 246 -0.16 -18.46 -13.82
C TYR A 246 -0.01 -19.98 -13.86
N ASN A 247 0.52 -20.48 -14.99
CA ASN A 247 0.81 -21.89 -15.16
C ASN A 247 1.85 -22.38 -14.14
N LEU A 248 1.60 -23.58 -13.59
CA LEU A 248 2.52 -24.21 -12.66
C LEU A 248 3.79 -24.70 -13.37
N TYR A 249 4.95 -24.42 -12.79
CA TYR A 249 6.24 -24.98 -13.22
C TYR A 249 6.74 -25.97 -12.16
N PRO A 250 6.54 -27.30 -12.35
CA PRO A 250 6.82 -28.30 -11.32
C PRO A 250 8.25 -28.26 -10.77
N GLU A 251 9.22 -27.88 -11.60
CA GLU A 251 10.64 -27.76 -11.25
C GLU A 251 10.89 -26.86 -10.02
N ARG A 252 10.05 -25.84 -9.81
CA ARG A 252 10.18 -24.91 -8.67
C ARG A 252 9.85 -25.56 -7.33
N TYR A 253 9.09 -26.66 -7.33
CA TYR A 253 8.52 -27.28 -6.13
C TYR A 253 9.02 -28.68 -5.84
N ARG A 254 9.68 -29.34 -6.80
CA ARG A 254 10.15 -30.74 -6.66
C ARG A 254 11.01 -30.97 -5.41
N LYS A 255 11.82 -29.97 -5.03
CA LYS A 255 12.69 -30.04 -3.83
C LYS A 255 11.92 -29.92 -2.51
N GLY A 256 10.68 -29.42 -2.52
CA GLY A 256 9.85 -29.23 -1.34
C GLY A 256 9.17 -30.48 -0.81
N GLY A 257 9.07 -31.54 -1.61
CA GLY A 257 8.31 -32.75 -1.28
C GLY A 257 6.81 -32.60 -1.57
N THR A 258 5.96 -33.22 -0.75
CA THR A 258 4.50 -33.13 -0.91
C THR A 258 3.98 -31.81 -0.33
N PRO A 259 3.31 -30.95 -1.12
CA PRO A 259 2.79 -29.69 -0.62
C PRO A 259 1.57 -29.91 0.30
N PRO A 260 1.37 -29.06 1.32
CA PRO A 260 0.21 -29.15 2.21
C PRO A 260 -1.10 -28.69 1.54
N LEU A 261 -1.01 -28.03 0.38
CA LEU A 261 -2.12 -27.49 -0.41
C LEU A 261 -1.78 -27.62 -1.90
N PRO A 262 -2.77 -27.77 -2.79
CA PRO A 262 -2.61 -27.53 -4.22
C PRO A 262 -1.97 -26.17 -4.48
N ILE A 263 -0.76 -26.19 -5.05
CA ILE A 263 0.03 -24.98 -5.28
C ILE A 263 -0.45 -24.25 -6.52
N LEU A 264 -0.57 -22.93 -6.42
CA LEU A 264 -0.85 -22.02 -7.54
C LEU A 264 0.29 -21.01 -7.64
N ILE A 265 0.70 -20.68 -8.87
CA ILE A 265 1.69 -19.64 -9.14
C ILE A 265 0.94 -18.31 -9.33
N SER A 266 1.46 -17.24 -8.76
CA SER A 266 1.00 -15.86 -8.92
C SER A 266 2.16 -14.90 -9.12
N SER A 267 1.82 -13.62 -9.29
CA SER A 267 2.79 -12.55 -9.10
C SER A 267 3.07 -12.38 -7.60
N LEU A 268 4.04 -11.52 -7.31
CA LEU A 268 4.39 -11.10 -5.96
C LEU A 268 3.23 -10.40 -5.23
N SER A 269 2.42 -9.63 -5.96
CA SER A 269 1.39 -8.75 -5.40
C SER A 269 0.06 -9.46 -5.18
N ALA A 270 -0.67 -9.01 -4.16
CA ALA A 270 -1.99 -9.51 -3.81
C ALA A 270 -2.83 -8.43 -3.14
N THR A 271 -4.15 -8.54 -3.34
CA THR A 271 -5.15 -7.63 -2.81
C THR A 271 -6.26 -8.44 -2.15
N PHE A 272 -6.59 -8.13 -0.89
CA PHE A 272 -7.62 -8.87 -0.18
C PHE A 272 -8.28 -8.07 0.93
N SER A 273 -9.51 -8.44 1.28
CA SER A 273 -10.27 -7.79 2.34
C SER A 273 -9.65 -7.99 3.73
N ARG A 274 -10.00 -7.11 4.68
CA ARG A 274 -9.61 -7.28 6.09
C ARG A 274 -10.13 -8.58 6.71
N ALA A 275 -11.31 -9.05 6.29
CA ALA A 275 -11.84 -10.34 6.72
C ALA A 275 -10.90 -11.48 6.33
N SER A 276 -10.45 -11.51 5.08
CA SER A 276 -9.44 -12.46 4.60
C SER A 276 -8.11 -12.30 5.33
N ALA A 277 -7.64 -11.06 5.54
CA ALA A 277 -6.41 -10.78 6.27
C ALA A 277 -6.42 -11.36 7.69
N ASN A 278 -7.52 -11.23 8.42
CA ASN A 278 -7.69 -11.75 9.78
C ASN A 278 -7.57 -13.28 9.85
N VAL A 279 -8.08 -13.98 8.83
CA VAL A 279 -7.93 -15.44 8.72
C VAL A 279 -6.48 -15.78 8.35
N ILE A 280 -5.98 -15.20 7.27
CA ILE A 280 -4.64 -15.49 6.74
C ILE A 280 -3.56 -15.31 7.81
N SER A 281 -3.64 -14.25 8.61
CA SER A 281 -2.62 -13.93 9.61
C SER A 281 -2.50 -14.95 10.74
N LYS A 282 -3.51 -15.81 10.93
CA LYS A 282 -3.60 -16.77 12.05
C LYS A 282 -3.78 -18.22 11.60
N HIS A 283 -4.10 -18.47 10.33
CA HIS A 283 -4.53 -19.79 9.88
C HIS A 283 -3.37 -20.81 9.85
N PRO A 284 -3.48 -21.98 10.52
CA PRO A 284 -2.39 -22.95 10.59
C PRO A 284 -1.91 -23.48 9.23
N LEU A 285 -2.80 -23.59 8.23
CA LEU A 285 -2.41 -24.02 6.88
C LEU A 285 -1.51 -22.99 6.18
N VAL A 286 -1.67 -21.69 6.46
CA VAL A 286 -0.80 -20.65 5.91
C VAL A 286 0.63 -20.85 6.41
N TYR A 287 0.81 -21.11 7.70
CA TYR A 287 2.15 -21.39 8.25
C TYR A 287 2.75 -22.70 7.75
N LYS A 288 1.93 -23.75 7.58
CA LYS A 288 2.37 -25.01 6.96
C LYS A 288 2.82 -24.79 5.52
N LEU A 289 2.08 -23.98 4.75
CA LEU A 289 2.42 -23.60 3.39
C LEU A 289 3.75 -22.82 3.36
N LEU A 290 3.89 -21.78 4.18
CA LEU A 290 5.14 -21.00 4.26
C LEU A 290 6.34 -21.88 4.57
N LYS A 291 6.21 -22.81 5.52
CA LYS A 291 7.27 -23.77 5.87
C LYS A 291 7.62 -24.73 4.73
N PHE A 292 6.64 -25.15 3.94
CA PHE A 292 6.89 -25.94 2.74
C PHE A 292 7.66 -25.12 1.69
N LEU A 293 7.24 -23.87 1.47
CA LEU A 293 7.78 -22.99 0.45
C LEU A 293 9.23 -22.54 0.71
N GLU A 294 9.72 -22.59 1.96
CA GLU A 294 11.13 -22.38 2.31
C GLU A 294 12.11 -23.23 1.47
N LYS A 295 11.67 -24.38 0.99
CA LYS A 295 12.49 -25.33 0.20
C LYS A 295 12.29 -25.19 -1.31
N THR A 296 11.54 -24.18 -1.75
CA THR A 296 11.10 -23.99 -3.13
C THR A 296 11.76 -22.76 -3.74
N TYR A 297 11.70 -22.63 -5.07
CA TYR A 297 12.27 -21.49 -5.78
C TYR A 297 11.25 -20.37 -5.96
N CYS A 298 11.63 -19.12 -5.60
CA CYS A 298 10.76 -17.92 -5.62
C CYS A 298 9.42 -18.15 -4.89
N PRO A 299 9.46 -18.42 -3.57
CA PRO A 299 8.28 -18.82 -2.81
C PRO A 299 7.18 -17.75 -2.74
N ASP A 300 7.55 -16.48 -2.85
CA ASP A 300 6.64 -15.32 -2.94
C ASP A 300 5.69 -15.36 -4.13
N GLU A 301 6.10 -15.94 -5.25
CA GLU A 301 5.24 -16.18 -6.42
C GLU A 301 4.30 -17.37 -6.25
N SER A 302 4.22 -17.96 -5.05
CA SER A 302 3.44 -19.17 -4.79
C SER A 302 2.53 -19.03 -3.57
N VAL A 303 2.66 -17.95 -2.80
CA VAL A 303 1.95 -17.78 -1.52
C VAL A 303 0.52 -17.35 -1.75
N TRP A 304 0.33 -16.22 -2.44
CA TRP A 304 -0.95 -15.52 -2.41
C TRP A 304 -2.04 -16.24 -3.20
N ALA A 305 -1.76 -16.68 -4.43
CA ALA A 305 -2.74 -17.47 -5.17
C ALA A 305 -3.02 -18.81 -4.50
N THR A 306 -2.02 -19.48 -3.91
CA THR A 306 -2.26 -20.73 -3.18
C THR A 306 -3.18 -20.49 -1.99
N ILE A 307 -3.00 -19.40 -1.23
CA ILE A 307 -3.90 -19.04 -0.14
C ILE A 307 -5.31 -18.72 -0.67
N ALA A 308 -5.41 -17.93 -1.73
CA ALA A 308 -6.69 -17.51 -2.30
C ALA A 308 -7.48 -18.67 -2.93
N GLY A 309 -6.81 -19.57 -3.65
CA GLY A 309 -7.44 -20.68 -4.37
C GLY A 309 -7.77 -21.89 -3.50
N ASN A 310 -7.44 -21.86 -2.20
CA ASN A 310 -7.74 -22.94 -1.27
C ASN A 310 -8.75 -22.45 -0.21
N PRO A 311 -10.03 -22.90 -0.27
CA PRO A 311 -11.11 -22.40 0.58
C PRO A 311 -10.86 -22.51 2.10
N GLY A 312 -9.99 -23.42 2.52
CA GLY A 312 -9.58 -23.56 3.91
C GLY A 312 -8.63 -22.47 4.42
N CYS A 313 -8.18 -21.52 3.58
CA CYS A 313 -7.19 -20.50 3.97
C CYS A 313 -7.73 -19.06 3.92
N THR A 314 -8.97 -18.86 3.44
CA THR A 314 -9.60 -17.55 3.27
C THR A 314 -11.10 -17.63 3.56
N LEU A 315 -11.73 -16.48 3.86
CA LEU A 315 -13.18 -16.37 3.85
C LEU A 315 -13.60 -16.07 2.41
N LEU A 316 -13.73 -17.10 1.59
CA LEU A 316 -14.42 -16.97 0.31
C LEU A 316 -15.92 -17.01 0.57
N PHE A 317 -16.58 -15.86 0.44
CA PHE A 317 -18.01 -15.84 0.17
C PHE A 317 -18.16 -16.11 -1.33
N PHE A 318 -18.61 -17.31 -1.67
CA PHE A 318 -19.13 -17.62 -3.00
C PHE A 318 -20.52 -17.01 -3.17
#